data_AF-A0A356P697-F1
#
_entry.id   AF-A0A356P697-F1
#
_cell.length_a   1.000
_cell.length_b   1.000
_cell.length_c   1.000
_cell.angle_alpha   90.00
_cell.angle_beta   90.00
_cell.angle_gamma   90.00
#
_symmetry.space_group_name_H-M   'P 1'
#
loop_
_entity.id
_entity.type
_entity.pdbx_description
1 polymer ?
#
loop_
_entity_poly.entity_id
_entity_poly.type
_entity_poly.pdbx_seq_one_letter_code
_entity_poly.pdbx_strand_id
1 'polypeptide(L)'
;MEEVINFLNENKMGNLATVENLEPRVRPWGFMYEEGGKFFFCTANTKDVYKQLRATPFVEFSTTSSKMVWVRLRGEVKFCDDLNSLSEFG
;
A
#
# COMPACT_ATOMS: atom_id res chain seq x y z
N MET A 1 -13.87 -1.23 -10.24
CA MET A 1 -13.03 -1.80 -9.19
C MET A 1 -12.11 -2.87 -9.77
N GLU A 2 -12.67 -3.84 -10.49
CA GLU A 2 -11.92 -4.92 -11.15
C GLU A 2 -10.79 -4.43 -12.09
N GLU A 3 -11.04 -3.40 -12.90
CA GLU A 3 -10.00 -2.79 -13.76
C GLU A 3 -8.79 -2.28 -12.96
N VAL A 4 -9.04 -1.63 -11.82
CA VAL A 4 -7.98 -1.13 -10.93
C VAL A 4 -7.19 -2.28 -10.31
N ILE A 5 -7.88 -3.35 -9.88
CA ILE A 5 -7.24 -4.54 -9.30
C ILE A 5 -6.37 -5.24 -10.36
N ASN A 6 -6.88 -5.43 -11.58
CA ASN A 6 -6.12 -6.02 -12.67
C ASN A 6 -4.89 -5.17 -13.01
N PHE A 7 -5.04 -3.85 -13.08
CA PHE A 7 -3.94 -2.93 -13.30
C PHE A 7 -2.86 -3.05 -12.21
N LEU A 8 -3.26 -3.12 -10.93
CA LEU A 8 -2.33 -3.27 -9.81
C LEU A 8 -1.65 -4.65 -9.80
N ASN A 9 -2.36 -5.71 -10.21
CA ASN A 9 -1.80 -7.05 -10.32
C ASN A 9 -0.74 -7.16 -11.43
N GLU A 10 -0.94 -6.44 -12.54
CA GLU A 10 0.04 -6.34 -13.63
C GLU A 10 1.21 -5.40 -13.27
N ASN A 11 0.96 -4.38 -12.45
CA ASN A 11 1.91 -3.32 -12.11
C ASN A 11 2.12 -3.25 -10.58
N LYS A 12 2.56 -4.36 -9.97
CA LYS A 12 2.63 -4.49 -8.50
C LYS A 12 3.55 -3.49 -7.81
N MET A 13 4.57 -3.01 -8.49
CA MET A 13 5.56 -2.09 -7.91
C MET A 13 5.15 -0.65 -8.17
N GLY A 14 5.15 0.16 -7.13
CA GLY A 14 4.84 1.58 -7.20
C GLY A 14 5.55 2.35 -6.10
N ASN A 15 4.99 3.49 -5.72
CA ASN A 15 5.47 4.33 -4.66
C ASN A 15 4.40 4.53 -3.59
N LEU A 16 4.78 4.38 -2.33
CA LEU A 16 3.95 4.67 -1.17
C LEU A 16 4.39 5.99 -0.54
N ALA A 17 3.46 6.93 -0.46
CA ALA A 17 3.64 8.22 0.17
C ALA A 17 3.03 8.22 1.58
N THR A 18 3.79 8.70 2.56
CA THR A 18 3.37 8.89 3.96
C THR A 18 3.79 10.28 4.43
N VAL A 19 3.35 10.67 5.63
CA VAL A 19 3.72 11.95 6.26
C VAL A 19 4.43 11.70 7.58
N GLU A 20 5.51 12.42 7.83
CA GLU A 20 6.27 12.41 9.08
C GLU A 20 6.52 13.85 9.53
N ASN A 21 5.97 14.28 10.66
CA ASN A 21 6.15 15.65 11.18
C ASN A 21 5.89 16.75 10.14
N LEU A 22 4.81 16.61 9.35
CA LEU A 22 4.44 17.50 8.22
C LEU A 22 5.35 17.42 6.99
N GLU A 23 6.40 16.59 7.00
CA GLU A 23 7.22 16.32 5.83
C GLU A 23 6.69 15.10 5.06
N PRO A 24 6.54 15.19 3.73
CA PRO A 24 6.20 14.05 2.90
C PRO A 24 7.39 13.07 2.83
N ARG A 25 7.08 11.78 2.89
CA ARG A 25 8.03 10.68 2.66
C ARG A 25 7.50 9.82 1.53
N VAL A 26 8.39 9.29 0.69
CA VAL A 26 8.04 8.38 -0.39
C VAL A 26 9.03 7.23 -0.48
N ARG A 27 8.57 6.03 -0.86
CA ARG A 27 9.43 4.87 -1.11
C ARG A 27 8.83 3.91 -2.14
N PRO A 28 9.67 3.12 -2.83
CA PRO A 28 9.21 1.97 -3.59
C PRO A 28 8.42 1.01 -2.71
N TRP A 29 7.30 0.51 -3.23
CA TRP A 29 6.41 -0.35 -2.47
C TRP A 29 5.68 -1.33 -3.38
N GLY A 30 5.38 -2.52 -2.85
CA GLY A 30 4.69 -3.57 -3.57
C GLY A 30 3.23 -3.70 -3.11
N PHE A 31 2.31 -3.69 -4.06
CA PHE A 31 0.93 -4.12 -3.85
C PHE A 31 0.88 -5.64 -3.64
N MET A 32 0.18 -6.09 -2.59
CA MET A 32 0.08 -7.52 -2.27
C MET A 32 -1.17 -8.13 -2.89
N TYR A 33 -2.35 -7.72 -2.42
CA TYR A 33 -3.64 -8.21 -2.90
C TYR A 33 -4.78 -7.28 -2.46
N GLU A 34 -5.97 -7.58 -2.97
CA GLU A 34 -7.23 -6.94 -2.61
C GLU A 34 -8.20 -8.02 -2.12
N GLU A 35 -8.96 -7.71 -1.07
CA GLU A 35 -10.02 -8.58 -0.55
C GLU A 35 -11.17 -7.72 -0.01
N GLY A 36 -12.40 -7.97 -0.50
CA GLY A 36 -13.61 -7.35 0.04
C GLY A 36 -13.67 -5.82 -0.09
N GLY A 37 -13.08 -5.27 -1.15
CA GLY A 37 -12.92 -3.84 -1.42
C GLY A 37 -11.75 -3.19 -0.68
N LYS A 38 -10.88 -3.97 -0.03
CA LYS A 38 -9.76 -3.47 0.78
C LYS A 38 -8.43 -3.87 0.16
N PHE A 39 -7.50 -2.92 0.11
CA PHE A 39 -6.18 -3.12 -0.45
C PHE A 39 -5.17 -3.43 0.67
N PHE A 40 -4.45 -4.53 0.53
CA PHE A 40 -3.51 -5.00 1.54
C PHE A 40 -2.06 -4.75 1.14
N PHE A 41 -1.28 -4.35 2.13
CA PHE A 41 0.15 -4.09 2.04
C PHE A 41 0.82 -4.68 3.28
N CYS A 42 2.08 -5.12 3.15
CA CYS A 42 2.83 -5.69 4.26
C CYS A 42 3.98 -4.76 4.67
N THR A 43 4.17 -4.57 5.97
CA THR A 43 5.35 -3.90 6.53
C THR A 43 5.76 -4.55 7.85
N ALA A 44 7.04 -4.46 8.19
CA ALA A 44 7.52 -4.83 9.52
C ALA A 44 7.29 -3.67 10.49
N ASN A 45 6.94 -4.00 11.74
CA ASN A 45 6.71 -3.02 12.81
C ASN A 45 7.98 -2.25 13.24
N THR A 46 9.17 -2.73 12.84
CA THR A 46 10.45 -2.09 13.12
C THR A 46 10.80 -0.95 12.14
N LYS A 47 10.11 -0.86 10.99
CA LYS A 47 10.41 0.13 9.94
C LYS A 47 9.80 1.50 10.28
N ASP A 48 10.44 2.57 9.83
CA ASP A 48 9.94 3.93 10.09
C ASP A 48 8.57 4.19 9.45
N VAL A 49 8.28 3.59 8.30
CA VAL A 49 6.94 3.68 7.69
C VAL A 49 5.83 3.18 8.62
N TYR A 50 6.10 2.17 9.46
CA TYR A 50 5.13 1.71 10.45
C TYR A 50 4.87 2.81 11.49
N LYS A 51 5.93 3.42 12.04
CA LYS A 51 5.82 4.53 13.00
C LYS A 51 5.08 5.72 12.39
N GLN A 52 5.38 6.06 11.15
CA GLN A 52 4.76 7.15 10.40
C GLN A 52 3.26 6.91 10.23
N LEU A 53 2.86 5.71 9.79
CA LEU A 53 1.45 5.33 9.61
C LEU A 53 0.69 5.22 10.93
N ARG A 54 1.36 4.90 12.05
CA ARG A 54 0.77 4.94 13.39
C ARG A 54 0.50 6.37 13.87
N ALA A 55 1.33 7.33 13.48
CA ALA A 55 1.18 8.74 13.85
C ALA A 55 0.23 9.49 12.91
N THR A 56 0.31 9.23 11.60
CA THR A 56 -0.51 9.85 10.55
C THR A 56 -0.97 8.75 9.58
N PRO A 57 -2.23 8.28 9.68
CA PRO A 57 -2.69 7.12 8.92
C PRO A 57 -3.00 7.41 7.45
N PHE A 58 -2.84 8.66 7.00
CA PHE A 58 -3.07 9.05 5.61
C PHE A 58 -1.93 8.59 4.71
N VAL A 59 -2.31 7.91 3.63
CA VAL A 59 -1.38 7.32 2.69
C VAL A 59 -1.87 7.51 1.26
N GLU A 60 -0.93 7.56 0.32
CA GLU A 60 -1.23 7.40 -1.09
C GLU A 60 -0.26 6.40 -1.74
N PHE A 61 -0.78 5.44 -2.49
CA PHE A 61 0.00 4.54 -3.33
C PHE A 61 -0.22 4.90 -4.80
N SER A 62 0.85 4.96 -5.58
CA SER A 62 0.76 5.17 -7.02
C SER A 62 1.67 4.21 -7.77
N THR A 63 1.16 3.61 -8.83
CA THR A 63 1.96 2.84 -9.78
C THR A 63 1.66 3.27 -11.21
N THR A 64 2.64 3.07 -12.09
CA THR A 64 2.62 3.49 -13.48
C THR A 64 3.03 2.30 -14.34
N SER A 65 2.26 2.08 -15.40
CA SER A 65 2.55 1.05 -16.41
C SER A 65 3.60 1.50 -17.41
N SER A 66 4.12 0.56 -18.19
CA SER A 66 5.03 0.84 -19.32
C SER A 66 4.43 1.75 -20.40
N LYS A 67 3.09 1.84 -20.47
CA LYS A 67 2.36 2.72 -21.39
C LYS A 67 2.11 4.12 -20.82
N MET A 68 2.75 4.47 -19.70
CA MET A 68 2.57 5.76 -19.01
C MET A 68 1.12 6.03 -18.54
N VAL A 69 0.34 4.96 -18.34
CA VAL A 69 -0.94 5.01 -17.61
C VAL A 69 -0.64 4.78 -16.14
N TRP A 70 -1.28 5.51 -15.23
CA TRP A 70 -1.06 5.38 -13.78
C TRP A 70 -2.36 5.29 -12.99
N VAL A 71 -2.27 4.72 -11.80
CA VAL A 71 -3.35 4.69 -10.82
C VAL A 71 -2.88 5.30 -9.50
N ARG A 72 -3.80 5.90 -8.76
CA ARG A 72 -3.57 6.43 -7.40
C ARG A 72 -4.62 5.88 -6.45
N LEU A 73 -4.16 5.22 -5.39
CA LEU A 73 -4.98 4.79 -4.27
C LEU A 73 -4.68 5.70 -3.09
N ARG A 74 -5.69 6.44 -2.62
CA ARG A 74 -5.57 7.30 -1.44
C ARG A 74 -6.52 6.83 -0.36
N GLY A 75 -6.09 6.90 0.90
CA GLY A 75 -6.95 6.52 2.01
C GLY A 75 -6.25 6.55 3.35
N GLU A 76 -6.94 5.98 4.34
CA GLU A 76 -6.43 5.80 5.69
C GLU A 76 -6.06 4.33 5.91
N VAL A 77 -4.88 4.09 6.48
CA VAL A 77 -4.42 2.75 6.84
C VAL A 77 -5.08 2.29 8.13
N LYS A 78 -5.51 1.03 8.14
CA LYS A 78 -5.86 0.29 9.35
C LYS A 78 -4.94 -0.92 9.45
N PHE A 79 -4.29 -1.05 10.60
CA PHE A 79 -3.47 -2.23 10.89
C PHE A 79 -4.37 -3.40 11.27
N CYS A 80 -4.12 -4.55 10.65
CA CYS A 80 -4.73 -5.82 11.01
C CYS A 80 -3.63 -6.74 11.57
N ASP A 81 -3.82 -7.22 12.79
CA ASP A 81 -2.89 -8.14 13.47
C ASP A 81 -3.24 -9.62 13.21
N ASP A 82 -4.17 -9.91 12.29
CA ASP A 82 -4.64 -11.25 11.99
C ASP A 82 -3.57 -12.09 11.27
N LEU A 83 -2.78 -12.80 12.08
CA LEU A 83 -1.84 -13.84 11.65
C LEU A 83 -2.50 -14.93 10.79
N ASN A 84 -3.81 -15.12 10.89
CA ASN A 84 -4.57 -16.09 10.08
C ASN A 84 -4.61 -15.74 8.58
N SER A 85 -4.44 -14.47 8.21
CA SER A 85 -4.35 -14.06 6.81
C SER A 85 -2.97 -14.30 6.19
N LEU A 86 -1.96 -14.67 7.00
CA LEU A 86 -0.60 -14.95 6.53
C LEU A 86 -0.37 -16.43 6.19
N SER A 87 -1.24 -17.35 6.65
CA SER A 87 -1.10 -18.79 6.40
C SER A 87 -1.46 -19.21 4.96
N GLU A 88 -2.08 -18.33 4.18
CA GLU A 88 -2.38 -18.58 2.76
C GLU A 88 -1.21 -18.19 1.82
N PHE A 89 -0.11 -17.70 2.39
CA PHE A 89 1.07 -17.25 1.64
C PHE A 89 2.34 -18.06 1.94
N GLY A 90 2.18 -19.27 2.50
CA GLY A 90 3.25 -20.26 2.75
C GLY A 90 3.29 -21.35 1.69
#